data_AF-A0A8A4ZJX6-F1
#
_entry.id   AF-A0A8A4ZJX6-F1
#
_cell.length_a   1.000
_cell.length_b   1.000
_cell.length_c   1.000
_cell.angle_alpha   90.00
_cell.angle_beta   90.00
_cell.angle_gamma   90.00
#
_symmetry.space_group_name_H-M   'P 1'
#
loop_
_entity.id
_entity.type
_entity.pdbx_description
1 polymer ?
#
loop_
_entity_poly.entity_id
_entity_poly.type
_entity_poly.pdbx_seq_one_letter_code
_entity_poly.pdbx_strand_id
1 'polypeptide(L)'
;MLVLEAFAVFFATLVVFALQMAPAAVVWAVGGALAVTLVLASGLLRRPGGYVAGSVVQAVVLAASIALFGAPIDDAAFVAGTTLVVALVFVGLWVAALRLGGRIDRERAEWDAAHPAG
;
A
#
# COMPACT_ATOMS: atom_id res chain seq x y z
N MET A 1 -7.77 4.66 -3.86
CA MET A 1 -7.14 3.35 -3.56
C MET A 1 -6.12 3.51 -2.43
N LEU A 2 -4.97 4.14 -2.65
CA LEU A 2 -3.93 4.35 -1.63
C LEU A 2 -4.38 5.13 -0.38
N VAL A 3 -5.34 6.04 -0.49
CA VAL A 3 -5.92 6.73 0.69
C VAL A 3 -6.68 5.75 1.58
N LEU A 4 -7.48 4.85 1.00
CA LEU A 4 -8.20 3.80 1.75
C LEU A 4 -7.21 2.82 2.42
N GLU A 5 -6.09 2.54 1.75
CA GLU A 5 -4.98 1.78 2.32
C GLU A 5 -4.33 2.48 3.50
N ALA A 6 -4.08 3.78 3.37
CA ALA A 6 -3.55 4.59 4.46
C ALA A 6 -4.46 4.52 5.70
N PHE A 7 -5.78 4.57 5.51
CA PHE A 7 -6.74 4.38 6.61
C PHE A 7 -6.68 2.96 7.20
N ALA A 8 -6.61 1.92 6.37
CA ALA A 8 -6.48 0.54 6.86
C ALA A 8 -5.19 0.32 7.66
N VAL A 9 -4.05 0.80 7.15
CA VAL A 9 -2.74 0.75 7.83
C VAL A 9 -2.77 1.59 9.11
N PHE A 10 -3.40 2.76 9.09
CA PHE A 10 -3.56 3.59 10.28
C PHE A 10 -4.38 2.88 11.36
N PHE A 11 -5.51 2.27 11.02
CA PHE A 11 -6.30 1.50 11.98
C PHE A 11 -5.58 0.27 12.51
N ALA A 12 -4.85 -0.46 11.67
CA ALA A 12 -3.99 -1.56 12.12
C ALA A 12 -2.92 -1.07 13.11
N THR A 13 -2.31 0.10 12.84
CA THR A 13 -1.35 0.76 13.74
C THR A 13 -2.00 1.07 15.09
N LEU A 14 -3.24 1.60 15.10
CA LEU A 14 -3.98 1.87 16.34
C LEU A 14 -4.28 0.60 17.13
N VAL A 15 -4.62 -0.52 16.48
CA VAL A 15 -4.85 -1.81 17.14
C VAL A 15 -3.57 -2.32 17.80
N VAL A 16 -2.44 -2.30 17.08
CA VAL A 16 -1.13 -2.71 17.62
C VAL A 16 -0.72 -1.84 18.80
N PHE A 17 -0.95 -0.52 18.70
CA PHE A 17 -0.70 0.43 19.77
C PHE A 17 -1.58 0.17 21.00
N ALA A 18 -2.90 -0.02 20.80
CA ALA A 18 -3.86 -0.24 21.87
C ALA A 18 -3.61 -1.56 22.63
N LEU A 19 -3.19 -2.61 21.91
CA LEU A 19 -2.83 -3.90 22.48
C LEU A 19 -1.40 -3.93 23.07
N GLN A 20 -0.66 -2.82 23.01
CA GLN A 20 0.72 -2.69 23.51
C GLN A 20 1.66 -3.79 23.00
N MET A 21 1.47 -4.27 21.77
CA MET A 21 2.23 -5.42 21.25
C MET A 21 3.69 -5.07 20.89
N ALA A 22 4.03 -3.78 20.87
CA ALA A 22 5.37 -3.28 20.65
C ALA A 22 5.54 -1.89 21.30
N PRO A 23 6.79 -1.43 21.52
CA PRO A 23 7.03 -0.09 22.04
C PRO A 23 6.34 0.98 21.18
N ALA A 24 5.61 1.90 21.82
CA ALA A 24 4.85 2.95 21.16
C ALA A 24 5.63 3.69 20.07
N ALA A 25 6.89 4.02 20.36
CA ALA A 25 7.78 4.69 19.41
C ALA A 25 7.97 3.88 18.11
N VAL A 26 8.11 2.56 18.21
CA VAL A 26 8.26 1.66 17.05
C VAL A 26 6.96 1.57 16.25
N VAL A 27 5.83 1.43 16.95
CA VAL A 27 4.49 1.34 16.32
C VAL A 27 4.20 2.57 15.47
N TRP A 28 4.43 3.76 16.04
CA TRP A 28 4.19 5.03 15.33
C TRP A 28 5.26 5.33 14.26
N ALA A 29 6.53 4.99 14.52
CA ALA A 29 7.60 5.17 13.53
C ALA A 29 7.40 4.31 12.28
N VAL A 30 6.83 3.11 12.42
CA VAL A 30 6.59 2.22 11.28
C VAL A 30 5.19 2.42 10.69
N GLY A 31 4.15 2.17 11.48
CA GLY A 31 2.77 2.19 11.01
C GLY A 31 2.25 3.59 10.70
N GLY A 32 2.59 4.57 11.54
CA GLY A 32 2.26 5.97 11.31
C GLY A 32 2.98 6.55 10.10
N ALA A 33 4.29 6.32 9.98
CA ALA A 33 5.06 6.77 8.83
C ALA A 33 4.57 6.11 7.52
N LEU A 34 4.20 4.83 7.56
CA LEU A 34 3.66 4.14 6.40
C LEU A 34 2.30 4.69 5.98
N ALA A 35 1.40 4.95 6.93
CA ALA A 35 0.11 5.59 6.64
C ALA A 35 0.29 6.97 5.98
N VAL A 36 1.19 7.82 6.52
CA VAL A 36 1.52 9.12 5.92
C VAL A 36 2.11 8.95 4.53
N THR A 37 3.02 7.99 4.34
CA THR A 37 3.64 7.69 3.04
C THR A 37 2.59 7.30 2.01
N LEU A 38 1.61 6.47 2.38
CA LEU A 38 0.51 6.06 1.50
C LEU A 38 -0.40 7.24 1.11
N VAL A 39 -0.69 8.15 2.05
CA VAL A 39 -1.42 9.40 1.75
C VAL A 39 -0.65 10.25 0.75
N LEU A 40 0.64 10.47 0.99
CA LEU A 40 1.50 11.28 0.11
C LEU A 40 1.64 10.64 -1.28
N ALA A 41 1.89 9.33 -1.33
CA ALA A 41 1.98 8.56 -2.57
C ALA A 41 0.69 8.65 -3.39
N SER A 42 -0.48 8.70 -2.74
CA SER A 42 -1.76 8.88 -3.44
C SER A 42 -1.83 10.19 -4.25
N GLY A 43 -1.21 11.26 -3.77
CA GLY A 43 -1.10 12.52 -4.49
C GLY A 43 -0.10 12.48 -5.64
N LEU A 44 0.96 11.66 -5.52
CA LEU A 44 1.99 11.51 -6.54
C LEU A 44 1.59 10.63 -7.73
N LEU A 45 0.52 9.83 -7.63
CA LEU A 45 0.04 9.00 -8.76
C LEU A 45 -0.36 9.81 -9.99
N ARG A 46 -0.62 11.11 -9.85
CA ARG A 46 -0.90 12.02 -10.96
C ARG A 46 0.35 12.45 -11.75
N ARG A 47 1.56 12.02 -11.36
CA ARG A 47 2.83 12.45 -11.95
C ARG A 47 3.61 11.30 -12.63
N PRO A 48 4.41 11.60 -13.67
CA PRO A 48 5.25 10.61 -14.34
C PRO A 48 6.30 10.07 -13.36
N GLY A 49 6.08 8.86 -12.86
CA GLY A 49 6.88 8.23 -11.79
C GLY A 49 6.05 7.66 -10.63
N GLY A 50 4.77 8.02 -10.54
CA GLY A 50 3.86 7.53 -9.50
C GLY A 50 3.72 6.01 -9.45
N TYR A 51 3.81 5.33 -10.60
CA TYR A 51 3.75 3.86 -10.67
C TYR A 51 4.96 3.17 -10.04
N VAL A 52 6.17 3.73 -10.20
CA VAL A 52 7.38 3.16 -9.59
C VAL A 52 7.33 3.36 -8.07
N ALA A 53 7.04 4.59 -7.64
CA ALA A 53 6.93 4.91 -6.22
C ALA A 53 5.88 4.04 -5.51
N GLY A 54 4.69 3.88 -6.09
CA GLY A 54 3.65 3.03 -5.50
C GLY A 54 4.04 1.54 -5.46
N SER A 55 4.75 1.04 -6.48
CA SER A 55 5.21 -0.36 -6.49
C SER A 55 6.27 -0.64 -5.43
N VAL A 56 7.19 0.31 -5.19
CA VAL A 56 8.17 0.21 -4.10
C VAL A 56 7.48 0.19 -2.75
N VAL A 57 6.51 1.09 -2.52
CA VAL A 57 5.74 1.12 -1.27
C VAL A 57 5.01 -0.20 -1.04
N GLN A 58 4.34 -0.75 -2.07
CA GLN A 58 3.65 -2.03 -1.97
C GLN A 58 4.59 -3.19 -1.60
N ALA A 59 5.78 -3.23 -2.18
CA ALA A 59 6.79 -4.23 -1.83
C ALA A 59 7.23 -4.11 -0.36
N VAL A 60 7.43 -2.88 0.13
CA VAL A 60 7.80 -2.62 1.53
C VAL A 60 6.68 -3.06 2.48
N VAL A 61 5.41 -2.74 2.19
CA VAL A 61 4.27 -3.17 3.02
C VAL A 61 4.21 -4.69 3.10
N LEU A 62 4.27 -5.37 1.96
CA LEU A 62 4.20 -6.83 1.92
C LEU A 62 5.37 -7.48 2.67
N ALA A 63 6.59 -6.99 2.48
CA ALA A 63 7.77 -7.50 3.18
C ALA A 63 7.65 -7.32 4.70
N ALA A 64 7.19 -6.16 5.15
CA ALA A 64 6.97 -5.89 6.57
C ALA A 64 5.90 -6.81 7.17
N SER A 65 4.81 -7.05 6.44
CA SER A 65 3.75 -7.96 6.90
C SER A 65 4.20 -9.43 6.96
N ILE A 66 5.00 -9.88 5.99
CA ILE A 66 5.58 -11.24 6.01
C ILE A 66 6.56 -11.39 7.18
N ALA A 67 7.42 -10.39 7.40
CA ALA A 67 8.37 -10.41 8.51
C ALA A 67 7.66 -10.47 9.88
N LEU A 68 6.56 -9.71 10.05
CA LEU A 68 5.75 -9.75 11.26
C LEU A 68 5.05 -11.12 11.43
N PHE A 69 4.58 -11.73 10.34
CA PHE A 69 3.96 -13.06 10.38
C PHE A 69 4.92 -14.18 10.77
N GLY A 70 6.18 -14.10 10.32
CA GLY A 70 7.22 -15.08 10.66
C GLY A 70 7.86 -14.90 12.03
N ALA A 71 7.56 -13.82 12.75
CA ALA A 71 8.11 -13.57 14.08
C ALA A 71 7.48 -14.51 15.13
N PRO A 72 8.27 -15.13 16.03
CA PRO A 72 7.76 -15.96 17.11
C PRO A 72 7.14 -15.04 18.18
N ILE A 73 5.89 -14.63 17.96
CA ILE A 73 5.11 -13.84 18.90
C ILE A 73 3.96 -14.71 19.37
N ASP A 74 4.14 -15.29 20.56
CA ASP A 74 3.32 -16.37 21.11
C ASP A 74 1.83 -15.98 21.27
N ASP A 75 1.53 -14.67 21.41
CA ASP A 75 0.18 -14.14 21.64
C ASP A 75 -0.38 -13.24 20.50
N ALA A 76 0.35 -13.04 19.40
CA ALA A 76 -0.01 -12.05 18.35
C ALA A 76 -0.37 -12.65 16.98
N ALA A 77 -0.54 -13.97 16.88
CA ALA A 77 -0.78 -14.68 15.61
C ALA A 77 -1.98 -14.11 14.82
N PHE A 78 -3.07 -13.72 15.50
CA PHE A 78 -4.23 -13.12 14.87
C PHE A 78 -3.90 -11.76 14.21
N VAL A 79 -3.16 -10.91 14.91
CA VAL A 79 -2.76 -9.59 14.41
C VAL A 79 -1.80 -9.74 13.24
N ALA A 80 -0.79 -10.60 13.37
CA ALA A 80 0.18 -10.86 12.32
C ALA A 80 -0.48 -11.41 11.05
N GLY A 81 -1.39 -12.38 11.20
CA GLY A 81 -2.17 -12.94 10.08
C GLY A 81 -3.08 -11.91 9.42
N THR A 82 -3.79 -11.10 10.19
CA THR A 82 -4.70 -10.07 9.64
C THR A 82 -3.92 -9.01 8.86
N THR A 83 -2.74 -8.62 9.36
CA THR A 83 -1.88 -7.63 8.69
C THR A 83 -1.37 -8.15 7.34
N LEU A 84 -0.98 -9.42 7.28
CA LEU A 84 -0.57 -10.08 6.03
C LEU A 84 -1.72 -10.17 5.02
N VAL A 85 -2.93 -10.54 5.46
CA VAL A 85 -4.12 -10.61 4.59
C VAL A 85 -4.42 -9.24 3.98
N VAL A 86 -4.41 -8.18 4.79
CA VAL A 86 -4.64 -6.81 4.31
C VAL A 86 -3.58 -6.41 3.28
N ALA A 87 -2.29 -6.65 3.56
CA ALA A 87 -1.22 -6.35 2.62
C ALA A 87 -1.41 -7.08 1.28
N LEU A 88 -1.77 -8.36 1.30
CA LEU A 88 -2.02 -9.13 0.08
C LEU A 88 -3.19 -8.58 -0.74
N VAL A 89 -4.28 -8.17 -0.08
CA VAL A 89 -5.44 -7.55 -0.76
C VAL A 89 -5.01 -6.27 -1.46
N PHE A 90 -4.25 -5.41 -0.78
CA PHE A 90 -3.81 -4.15 -1.36
C PHE A 90 -2.80 -4.31 -2.50
N VAL A 91 -1.85 -5.24 -2.38
CA VAL A 91 -0.95 -5.62 -3.49
C VAL A 91 -1.79 -6.11 -4.69
N GLY A 92 -2.80 -6.93 -4.46
CA GLY A 92 -3.71 -7.40 -5.50
C GLY A 92 -4.43 -6.26 -6.21
N LEU A 93 -4.97 -5.31 -5.44
CA LEU A 93 -5.67 -4.13 -5.96
C LEU A 93 -4.70 -3.16 -6.69
N TRP A 94 -3.46 -3.05 -6.23
CA TRP A 94 -2.39 -2.30 -6.90
C TRP A 94 -2.08 -2.88 -8.27
N VAL A 95 -1.87 -4.19 -8.35
CA VAL A 95 -1.62 -4.88 -9.62
C VAL A 95 -2.81 -4.72 -10.58
N ALA A 96 -4.04 -4.81 -10.07
CA ALA A 96 -5.25 -4.56 -10.88
C ALA A 96 -5.29 -3.12 -11.41
N ALA A 97 -4.95 -2.13 -10.58
CA ALA A 97 -4.90 -0.73 -10.98
C ALA A 97 -3.83 -0.47 -12.05
N LEU A 98 -2.64 -1.08 -11.95
CA LEU A 98 -1.60 -1.00 -12.97
C LEU A 98 -2.07 -1.58 -14.31
N ARG A 99 -2.74 -2.73 -14.30
CA ARG A 99 -3.27 -3.36 -15.51
C ARG A 99 -4.35 -2.51 -16.18
N LEU A 100 -5.28 -1.97 -15.38
CA LEU A 100 -6.38 -1.15 -15.89
C LEU A 100 -5.86 0.19 -16.42
N GLY A 101 -4.98 0.87 -15.68
CA GLY A 101 -4.37 2.13 -16.11
C GLY A 101 -3.58 1.96 -17.41
N GLY A 102 -2.72 0.94 -17.47
CA GLY A 102 -1.95 0.65 -18.69
C GLY A 102 -2.82 0.20 -19.88
N ARG A 103 -4.05 -0.24 -19.66
CA ARG A 103 -5.01 -0.48 -20.75
C ARG A 103 -5.60 0.84 -21.26
N ILE A 104 -6.05 1.70 -20.34
CA ILE A 104 -6.60 3.03 -20.66
C ILE A 104 -5.57 3.91 -21.38
N ASP A 105 -4.31 3.89 -20.93
CA ASP A 105 -3.24 4.67 -21.55
C ASP A 105 -2.94 4.20 -22.97
N ARG A 106 -3.03 2.89 -23.25
CA ARG A 106 -2.92 2.33 -24.60
C ARG A 106 -4.09 2.74 -25.49
N GLU A 107 -5.31 2.60 -24.98
CA GLU A 107 -6.53 3.04 -25.69
C GLU A 107 -6.46 4.54 -26.04
N ARG A 108 -5.94 5.38 -25.13
CA ARG A 108 -5.71 6.82 -25.38
C ARG A 108 -4.61 7.07 -26.42
N ALA A 109 -3.48 6.36 -26.34
CA ALA A 109 -2.39 6.52 -27.32
C ALA A 109 -2.82 6.11 -28.73
N GLU A 110 -3.63 5.05 -28.85
CA GLU A 110 -4.23 4.62 -30.13
C GLU A 110 -5.21 5.67 -30.66
N TRP A 111 -6.04 6.24 -29.79
CA TRP A 111 -6.97 7.32 -30.15
C TRP A 111 -6.24 8.58 -30.65
N ASP A 112 -5.20 9.03 -29.93
CA ASP A 112 -4.41 10.22 -30.28
C ASP A 112 -3.62 9.99 -31.59
N ALA A 113 -3.15 8.78 -31.86
CA ALA A 113 -2.50 8.42 -33.13
C ALA A 113 -3.48 8.39 -34.31
N ALA A 114 -4.74 8.00 -34.07
CA ALA A 114 -5.80 7.96 -35.09
C ALA A 114 -6.44 9.35 -35.35
N HIS A 115 -6.38 10.26 -34.38
CA HIS A 115 -6.90 11.63 -34.49
C HIS A 115 -5.80 12.65 -34.14
N PRO A 116 -4.74 12.76 -34.96
CA PRO A 116 -3.73 13.78 -34.76
C PRO A 116 -4.43 15.14 -34.80
N ALA A 117 -4.37 15.88 -33.69
CA ALA A 117 -4.92 17.23 -33.61
C ALA A 117 -4.33 18.04 -34.78
N GLY A 118 -5.21 18.46 -35.70
CA GLY A 118 -4.86 19.26 -36.88
C GLY A 118 -4.35 20.65 -36.53
#